data_AF-A0A7V9VE25-F1
#
_entry.id   AF-A0A7V9VE25-F1
#
_cell.length_a   1.000
_cell.length_b   1.000
_cell.length_c   1.000
_cell.angle_alpha   90.00
_cell.angle_beta   90.00
_cell.angle_gamma   90.00
#
_symmetry.space_group_name_H-M   'P 1'
#
loop_
_entity.id
_entity.type
_entity.pdbx_description
1 polymer ?
#
loop_
_entity_poly.entity_id
_entity_poly.type
_entity_poly.pdbx_seq_one_letter_code
_entity_poly.pdbx_strand_id
1 'polypeptide(L)'
;MDLDTVRDFFAVDDQRIWLLVGLCLVTVLTLQSVDAAVEGVWPHQRRPMADPPRARGLRGGWNLTAALVLPGLLLGILNVVVMLWRDAPGSDLHRIGGILVAAGWAGFVLVTADRLPVRRLAANLGLAGPLALAILLVAGDLLLLIGFLDILPSLDTVRDALPLVG
;
A
#
# COMPACT_ATOMS: atom_id res chain seq x y z
N MET A 1 5.49 -27.69 24.36
CA MET A 1 5.21 -26.31 23.91
C MET A 1 3.73 -26.31 23.59
N ASP A 2 2.94 -25.66 24.45
CA ASP A 2 1.48 -25.80 24.48
C ASP A 2 0.84 -24.94 23.39
N LEU A 3 -0.19 -25.45 22.71
CA LEU A 3 -0.89 -24.71 21.64
C LEU A 3 -1.53 -23.43 22.18
N ASP A 4 -1.93 -23.44 23.45
CA ASP A 4 -2.51 -22.28 24.13
C ASP A 4 -1.46 -21.21 24.42
N THR A 5 -0.22 -21.59 24.76
CA THR A 5 0.90 -20.63 24.90
C THR A 5 1.30 -20.03 23.57
N VAL A 6 1.26 -20.81 22.48
CA VAL A 6 1.50 -20.32 21.13
C VAL A 6 0.38 -19.36 20.70
N ARG A 7 -0.88 -19.69 21.00
CA ARG A 7 -2.03 -18.85 20.69
C ARG A 7 -2.07 -17.54 21.48
N ASP A 8 -1.69 -17.55 22.75
CA ASP A 8 -1.51 -16.35 23.58
C ASP A 8 -0.32 -15.51 23.09
N PHE A 9 0.80 -16.14 22.74
CA PHE A 9 1.98 -15.45 22.20
C PHE A 9 1.70 -14.80 20.83
N PHE A 10 0.89 -15.45 19.99
CA PHE A 10 0.42 -14.89 18.72
C PHE A 10 -0.78 -13.94 18.87
N ALA A 11 -1.32 -13.76 20.08
CA ALA A 11 -2.53 -12.97 20.37
C ALA A 11 -3.55 -13.06 19.21
N VAL A 12 -3.92 -14.29 18.85
CA VAL A 12 -4.69 -14.60 17.62
C VAL A 12 -6.05 -13.87 17.58
N ASP A 13 -6.57 -13.42 18.74
CA ASP A 13 -7.78 -12.62 18.86
C ASP A 13 -7.58 -11.11 18.61
N ASP A 14 -6.33 -10.61 18.56
CA ASP A 14 -6.08 -9.20 18.26
C ASP A 14 -6.21 -8.94 16.75
N GLN A 15 -7.31 -8.26 16.40
CA GLN A 15 -7.61 -7.82 15.04
C GLN A 15 -6.45 -7.05 14.38
N ARG A 16 -5.60 -6.35 15.16
CA ARG A 16 -4.46 -5.58 14.65
C ARG A 16 -3.39 -6.48 14.04
N ILE A 17 -3.15 -7.66 14.62
CA ILE A 17 -2.16 -8.63 14.12
C ILE A 17 -2.63 -9.19 12.78
N TRP A 18 -3.92 -9.50 12.64
CA TRP A 18 -4.50 -9.91 11.36
C TRP A 18 -4.45 -8.83 10.29
N LEU A 19 -4.67 -7.57 10.67
CA LEU A 19 -4.48 -6.43 9.76
C LEU A 19 -3.03 -6.33 9.29
N LEU A 20 -2.06 -6.50 10.19
CA LEU A 20 -0.63 -6.49 9.85
C LEU A 20 -0.28 -7.62 8.87
N VAL A 21 -0.71 -8.84 9.17
CA VAL A 21 -0.49 -10.01 8.30
C VAL A 21 -1.13 -9.79 6.93
N GLY A 22 -2.37 -9.32 6.90
CA GLY A 22 -3.08 -8.99 5.66
C GLY A 22 -2.36 -7.92 4.85
N LEU A 23 -1.85 -6.88 5.51
CA LEU A 23 -1.16 -5.78 4.85
C LEU A 23 0.22 -6.19 4.31
N CYS A 24 0.94 -7.05 5.04
CA CYS A 24 2.17 -7.69 4.56
C CYS A 24 1.89 -8.54 3.32
N LEU A 25 0.83 -9.35 3.33
CA LEU A 25 0.43 -10.17 2.18
C LEU A 25 0.08 -9.29 0.97
N VAL A 26 -0.73 -8.25 1.19
CA VAL A 26 -1.09 -7.26 0.16
C VAL A 26 0.14 -6.58 -0.42
N THR A 27 1.12 -6.25 0.41
CA THR A 27 2.38 -5.64 -0.04
C THR A 27 3.20 -6.60 -0.91
N VAL A 28 3.32 -7.87 -0.51
CA VAL A 28 4.01 -8.89 -1.32
C VAL A 28 3.32 -9.10 -2.67
N LEU A 29 1.99 -9.16 -2.69
CA LEU A 29 1.21 -9.26 -3.94
C LEU A 29 1.38 -8.02 -4.82
N THR A 30 1.48 -6.85 -4.21
CA THR A 30 1.72 -5.59 -4.92
C THR A 30 3.10 -5.57 -5.55
N LEU A 31 4.13 -6.03 -4.84
CA LEU A 31 5.48 -6.16 -5.40
C LEU A 31 5.49 -7.05 -6.65
N GLN A 32 4.81 -8.21 -6.60
CA GLN A 32 4.67 -9.09 -7.77
C GLN A 32 3.92 -8.41 -8.93
N SER A 33 2.89 -7.62 -8.62
CA SER A 33 2.09 -6.90 -9.61
C SER A 33 2.85 -5.72 -10.24
N VAL A 34 3.68 -5.02 -9.46
CA VAL A 34 4.57 -3.96 -9.94
C VAL A 34 5.66 -4.55 -10.82
N ASP A 35 6.26 -5.68 -10.43
CA ASP A 35 7.27 -6.35 -11.24
C ASP A 35 6.71 -6.77 -12.61
N ALA A 36 5.50 -7.35 -12.63
CA ALA A 36 4.81 -7.66 -13.88
C ALA A 36 4.50 -6.43 -14.75
N ALA A 37 4.26 -5.27 -14.13
CA ALA A 37 4.03 -4.01 -14.85
C ALA A 37 5.32 -3.33 -15.33
N VAL A 38 6.44 -3.54 -14.63
CA VAL A 38 7.75 -2.92 -14.88
C VAL A 38 8.65 -3.77 -15.79
N GLU A 39 8.59 -5.11 -15.71
CA GLU A 39 9.35 -6.02 -16.59
C GLU A 39 8.95 -5.89 -18.07
N GLY A 40 7.81 -5.26 -18.38
CA GLY A 40 7.50 -4.77 -19.72
C GLY A 40 8.46 -3.69 -20.27
N VAL A 41 9.42 -3.23 -19.47
CA VAL A 41 10.38 -2.14 -19.76
C VAL A 41 11.84 -2.63 -19.78
N TRP A 42 12.10 -3.95 -19.79
CA TRP A 42 13.49 -4.44 -19.89
C TRP A 42 14.14 -4.05 -21.25
N PRO A 43 15.34 -3.42 -21.26
CA PRO A 43 15.85 -2.60 -22.37
C PRO A 43 16.15 -3.33 -23.69
N HIS A 44 16.07 -4.66 -23.71
CA HIS A 44 16.39 -5.47 -24.89
C HIS A 44 15.13 -5.98 -25.62
N GLN A 45 13.92 -5.77 -25.08
CA GLN A 45 12.69 -6.14 -25.78
C GLN A 45 11.94 -4.90 -26.31
N ARG A 46 12.40 -4.50 -27.50
CA ARG A 46 11.63 -3.89 -28.59
C ARG A 46 11.16 -2.46 -28.34
N ARG A 47 11.84 -1.51 -29.00
CA ARG A 47 11.28 -0.23 -29.45
C ARG A 47 9.80 -0.41 -29.82
N PRO A 48 8.84 0.13 -29.05
CA PRO A 48 7.50 0.32 -29.58
C PRO A 48 7.63 1.37 -30.68
N MET A 49 7.26 1.03 -31.91
CA MET A 49 7.12 2.02 -32.98
C MET A 49 6.26 3.17 -32.45
N ALA A 50 6.85 4.37 -32.39
CA ALA A 50 6.24 5.65 -32.01
C ALA A 50 4.85 5.54 -31.35
N ASP A 51 4.83 5.31 -30.03
CA ASP A 51 3.58 5.34 -29.28
C ASP A 51 2.86 6.68 -29.52
N PRO A 52 1.58 6.69 -29.91
CA PRO A 52 0.83 7.93 -30.04
C PRO A 52 0.84 8.67 -28.69
N PRO A 53 0.84 10.02 -28.67
CA PRO A 53 0.97 10.82 -27.45
C PRO A 53 -0.06 10.46 -26.36
N ARG A 54 -1.25 9.98 -26.75
CA ARG A 54 -2.27 9.44 -25.83
C ARG A 54 -1.82 8.20 -25.05
N ALA A 55 -1.09 7.28 -25.69
CA ALA A 55 -0.62 6.05 -25.03
C ALA A 55 0.47 6.33 -23.98
N ARG A 56 1.29 7.37 -24.19
CA ARG A 56 2.32 7.80 -23.23
C ARG A 56 1.74 8.35 -21.92
N GLY A 57 0.73 9.22 -22.00
CA GLY A 57 0.07 9.78 -20.81
C GLY A 57 -0.65 8.71 -19.98
N LEU A 58 -1.30 7.76 -20.65
CA LEU A 58 -1.93 6.60 -20.02
C LEU A 58 -0.91 5.75 -19.24
N ARG A 59 0.22 5.37 -19.87
CA ARG A 59 1.30 4.63 -19.18
C ARG A 59 1.87 5.42 -17.99
N GLY A 60 2.09 6.73 -18.16
CA GLY A 60 2.60 7.60 -17.09
C GLY A 60 1.65 7.68 -15.89
N GLY A 61 0.34 7.80 -16.13
CA GLY A 61 -0.67 7.81 -15.07
C GLY A 61 -0.69 6.52 -14.25
N TRP A 62 -0.67 5.36 -14.92
CA TRP A 62 -0.66 4.07 -14.24
C TRP A 62 0.64 3.81 -13.46
N ASN A 63 1.79 4.28 -13.98
CA ASN A 63 3.05 4.22 -13.25
C ASN A 63 3.03 5.08 -11.98
N LEU A 64 2.42 6.27 -12.05
CA LEU A 64 2.25 7.13 -10.88
C LEU A 64 1.37 6.46 -9.83
N THR A 65 0.23 5.86 -10.24
CA THR A 65 -0.64 5.11 -9.33
C THR A 65 0.11 3.95 -8.68
N ALA A 66 0.88 3.16 -9.46
CA ALA A 66 1.69 2.07 -8.92
C ALA A 66 2.71 2.54 -7.88
N ALA A 67 3.38 3.68 -8.15
CA ALA A 67 4.33 4.28 -7.22
C ALA A 67 3.67 4.81 -5.93
N LEU A 68 2.40 5.21 -5.98
CA LEU A 68 1.62 5.70 -4.84
C LEU A 68 1.04 4.57 -3.96
N VAL A 69 0.80 3.38 -4.50
CA VAL A 69 0.29 2.25 -3.70
C VAL A 69 1.32 1.82 -2.65
N LEU A 70 2.61 1.80 -3.01
CA LEU A 70 3.71 1.40 -2.12
C LEU A 70 3.80 2.23 -0.83
N PRO A 71 3.90 3.57 -0.86
CA PRO A 71 3.98 4.38 0.35
C PRO A 71 2.74 4.24 1.22
N GLY A 72 1.53 4.16 0.65
CA GLY A 72 0.31 3.91 1.41
C GLY A 72 0.29 2.59 2.18
N LEU A 73 0.71 1.50 1.52
CA LEU A 73 0.82 0.20 2.18
C LEU A 73 1.90 0.21 3.28
N LEU A 74 3.06 0.80 3.01
CA LEU A 74 4.13 0.93 3.99
C LEU A 74 3.72 1.76 5.20
N LEU A 75 3.02 2.88 4.97
CA LEU A 75 2.45 3.71 6.03
C LEU A 75 1.42 2.92 6.85
N GLY A 76 0.57 2.13 6.22
CA GLY A 76 -0.36 1.26 6.94
C GLY A 76 0.37 0.27 7.86
N ILE A 77 1.48 -0.33 7.39
CA ILE A 77 2.29 -1.27 8.18
C ILE A 77 2.87 -0.54 9.38
N LEU A 78 3.51 0.60 9.14
CA LEU A 78 4.14 1.41 10.18
C LEU A 78 3.13 1.85 11.24
N ASN A 79 1.94 2.30 10.83
CA ASN A 79 0.87 2.66 11.75
C ASN A 79 0.46 1.48 12.63
N VAL A 80 0.16 0.32 12.03
CA VAL A 80 -0.25 -0.86 12.79
C VAL A 80 0.84 -1.33 13.75
N VAL A 81 2.11 -1.32 13.33
CA VAL A 81 3.26 -1.69 14.17
C VAL A 81 3.37 -0.75 15.37
N VAL A 82 3.31 0.57 15.17
CA VAL A 82 3.41 1.54 16.27
C VAL A 82 2.20 1.45 17.19
N MET A 83 1.01 1.23 16.65
CA MET A 83 -0.22 1.05 17.44
C MET A 83 -0.18 -0.21 18.29
N LEU A 84 0.39 -1.31 17.77
CA LEU A 84 0.61 -2.54 18.53
C LEU A 84 1.68 -2.34 19.60
N TRP A 85 2.76 -1.62 19.28
CA TRP A 85 3.85 -1.36 20.24
C TRP A 85 3.43 -0.45 21.40
N ARG A 86 2.53 0.52 21.17
CA ARG A 86 2.07 1.46 22.21
C ARG A 86 0.70 1.15 22.82
N ASP A 87 0.07 0.05 22.42
CA ASP A 87 -1.34 -0.23 22.72
C ASP A 87 -2.29 0.96 22.43
N ALA A 88 -1.94 1.79 21.44
CA ALA A 88 -2.68 3.00 21.14
C ALA A 88 -4.02 2.68 20.46
N PRO A 89 -5.15 3.32 20.84
CA PRO A 89 -6.43 3.12 20.16
C PRO A 89 -6.39 3.67 18.72
N GLY A 90 -7.09 3.01 17.80
CA GLY A 90 -7.21 3.47 16.42
C GLY A 90 -8.05 4.73 16.28
N SER A 91 -7.40 5.83 15.91
CA SER A 91 -8.06 7.06 15.48
C SER A 91 -8.81 6.86 14.15
N ASP A 92 -9.87 7.64 13.95
CA ASP A 92 -10.68 7.65 12.73
C ASP A 92 -9.83 7.95 11.47
N LEU A 93 -8.73 8.68 11.61
CA LEU A 93 -7.75 8.94 10.54
C LEU A 93 -7.16 7.64 9.99
N HIS A 94 -6.82 6.67 10.86
CA HIS A 94 -6.27 5.37 10.45
C HIS A 94 -7.31 4.54 9.71
N ARG A 95 -8.57 4.58 10.16
CA ARG A 95 -9.66 3.85 9.53
C ARG A 95 -9.95 4.40 8.14
N ILE A 96 -10.14 5.71 8.04
CA ILE A 96 -10.45 6.37 6.76
C ILE A 96 -9.26 6.25 5.81
N GLY A 97 -8.04 6.58 6.27
CA GLY A 97 -6.82 6.46 5.47
C GLY A 97 -6.60 5.03 4.98
N GLY A 98 -6.75 4.04 5.85
CA GLY A 98 -6.62 2.62 5.50
C GLY A 98 -7.67 2.15 4.48
N ILE A 99 -8.94 2.59 4.61
CA ILE A 99 -10.00 2.27 3.64
C ILE A 99 -9.67 2.89 2.27
N LEU A 100 -9.20 4.13 2.22
CA LEU A 100 -8.87 4.81 0.96
C LEU A 100 -7.69 4.13 0.26
N VAL A 101 -6.64 3.77 1.00
CA VAL A 101 -5.49 3.02 0.45
C VAL A 101 -5.92 1.64 -0.02
N ALA A 102 -6.73 0.91 0.76
CA ALA A 102 -7.23 -0.41 0.38
C ALA A 102 -8.12 -0.35 -0.88
N ALA A 103 -8.99 0.66 -0.99
CA ALA A 103 -9.81 0.89 -2.17
C ALA A 103 -8.96 1.26 -3.40
N GLY A 104 -7.95 2.12 -3.23
CA GLY A 104 -7.00 2.48 -4.28
C GLY A 104 -6.18 1.27 -4.76
N TRP A 105 -5.70 0.46 -3.83
CA TRP A 105 -5.02 -0.80 -4.12
C TRP A 105 -5.91 -1.79 -4.86
N ALA A 106 -7.14 -2.01 -4.37
CA ALA A 106 -8.08 -2.92 -5.01
C ALA A 106 -8.43 -2.47 -6.43
N GLY A 107 -8.65 -1.16 -6.63
CA GLY A 107 -8.86 -0.56 -7.95
C GLY A 107 -7.65 -0.75 -8.87
N PHE A 108 -6.44 -0.60 -8.36
CA PHE A 108 -5.20 -0.85 -9.10
C PHE A 108 -5.11 -2.32 -9.54
N VAL A 109 -5.24 -3.27 -8.61
CA VAL A 109 -5.19 -4.72 -8.89
C VAL A 109 -6.28 -5.14 -9.88
N LEU A 110 -7.50 -4.62 -9.75
CA LEU A 110 -8.60 -4.98 -10.65
C LEU A 110 -8.30 -4.59 -12.10
N VAL A 111 -7.56 -3.49 -12.31
CA VAL A 111 -7.21 -3.01 -13.64
C VAL A 111 -5.95 -3.69 -14.19
N THR A 112 -4.99 -4.02 -13.33
CA THR A 112 -3.75 -4.71 -13.74
C THR A 112 -3.90 -6.23 -13.84
N ALA A 113 -4.94 -6.82 -13.24
CA ALA A 113 -5.23 -8.24 -13.36
C ALA A 113 -5.68 -8.60 -14.79
N ASP A 114 -4.82 -9.29 -15.54
CA ASP A 114 -5.06 -9.74 -16.92
C ASP A 114 -6.27 -10.70 -17.08
N ARG A 115 -6.83 -11.20 -15.97
CA ARG A 115 -7.92 -12.18 -15.98
C ARG A 115 -9.33 -11.60 -16.06
N LEU A 116 -9.49 -10.27 -16.05
CA LEU A 116 -10.80 -9.63 -16.06
C LEU A 116 -11.06 -8.86 -17.37
N PRO A 117 -12.29 -8.90 -17.93
CA PRO A 117 -12.66 -8.11 -19.12
C PRO A 117 -12.66 -6.58 -18.88
N VAL A 118 -12.26 -6.14 -17.69
CA VAL A 118 -12.17 -4.76 -17.19
C VAL A 118 -11.13 -3.94 -17.96
N ARG A 119 -10.18 -4.58 -18.67
CA ARG A 119 -9.20 -3.89 -19.51
C ARG A 119 -9.84 -3.02 -20.62
N ARG A 120 -11.01 -3.42 -21.13
CA ARG A 120 -11.80 -2.59 -22.07
C ARG A 120 -12.41 -1.36 -21.40
N LEU A 121 -12.80 -1.47 -20.13
CA LEU A 121 -13.32 -0.36 -19.34
C LEU A 121 -12.21 0.64 -19.01
N ALA A 122 -11.02 0.16 -18.63
CA ALA A 122 -9.84 0.99 -18.40
C ALA A 122 -9.39 1.72 -19.68
N ALA A 123 -9.46 1.07 -20.84
CA ALA A 123 -9.19 1.71 -22.13
C ALA A 123 -10.19 2.84 -22.45
N ASN A 124 -11.46 2.69 -22.03
CA ASN A 124 -12.50 3.70 -22.23
C ASN A 124 -12.42 4.87 -21.22
N LEU A 125 -11.92 4.64 -20.01
CA LEU A 125 -11.73 5.66 -18.97
C LEU A 125 -10.56 6.62 -19.28
N GLY A 126 -9.63 6.23 -20.15
CA GLY A 126 -8.50 7.07 -20.51
C GLY A 126 -7.66 7.45 -19.29
N LEU A 127 -7.22 8.72 -19.22
CA LEU A 127 -6.41 9.25 -18.11
C LEU A 127 -7.22 9.43 -16.81
N ALA A 128 -8.55 9.45 -16.88
CA ALA A 128 -9.40 9.72 -15.71
C ALA A 128 -9.31 8.59 -14.66
N GLY A 129 -9.20 7.33 -15.10
CA GLY A 129 -9.03 6.17 -14.21
C GLY A 129 -7.79 6.25 -13.31
N PRO A 130 -6.57 6.32 -13.87
CA PRO A 130 -5.35 6.39 -13.06
C PRO A 130 -5.28 7.67 -12.23
N LEU A 131 -5.78 8.82 -12.72
CA LEU A 131 -5.83 10.06 -11.94
C LEU A 131 -6.77 9.96 -10.73
N ALA A 132 -7.95 9.38 -10.90
CA ALA A 132 -8.88 9.20 -9.79
C ALA A 132 -8.27 8.30 -8.69
N LEU A 133 -7.62 7.20 -9.09
CA LEU A 133 -6.89 6.34 -8.15
C LEU A 133 -5.70 7.05 -7.51
N ALA A 134 -4.94 7.85 -8.26
CA ALA A 134 -3.82 8.61 -7.71
C ALA A 134 -4.29 9.61 -6.65
N ILE A 135 -5.37 10.36 -6.90
CA ILE A 135 -5.95 11.30 -5.92
C ILE A 135 -6.43 10.54 -4.67
N LEU A 136 -7.09 9.39 -4.87
CA LEU A 136 -7.57 8.56 -3.78
C LEU A 136 -6.43 8.06 -2.89
N LEU A 137 -5.34 7.58 -3.50
CA LEU A 137 -4.15 7.12 -2.80
C LEU A 137 -3.44 8.26 -2.08
N VAL A 138 -3.24 9.43 -2.73
CA VAL A 138 -2.65 10.61 -2.09
C VAL A 138 -3.44 11.01 -0.84
N ALA A 139 -4.78 11.03 -0.92
CA ALA A 139 -5.62 11.35 0.23
C ALA A 139 -5.48 10.31 1.35
N GLY A 140 -5.46 9.02 1.00
CA GLY A 140 -5.23 7.92 1.95
C GLY A 140 -3.87 8.03 2.65
N ASP A 141 -2.80 8.22 1.89
CA ASP A 141 -1.43 8.35 2.36
C ASP A 141 -1.27 9.54 3.30
N LEU A 142 -1.84 10.70 2.95
CA LEU A 142 -1.80 11.89 3.81
C LEU A 142 -2.52 11.64 5.14
N LEU A 143 -3.68 10.99 5.12
CA LEU A 143 -4.41 10.68 6.35
C LEU A 143 -3.65 9.67 7.22
N LEU A 144 -3.04 8.65 6.62
CA LEU A 144 -2.21 7.69 7.33
C LEU A 144 -0.92 8.33 7.87
N LEU A 145 -0.34 9.28 7.15
CA LEU A 145 0.83 10.02 7.60
C LEU A 145 0.49 10.93 8.78
N ILE A 146 -0.63 11.66 8.73
CA ILE A 146 -1.09 12.49 9.85
C ILE A 146 -1.37 11.62 11.07
N GLY A 147 -2.14 10.53 10.89
CA GLY A 147 -2.40 9.57 11.97
C GLY A 147 -1.12 8.98 12.55
N PHE A 148 -0.14 8.66 11.71
CA PHE A 148 1.16 8.16 12.14
C PHE A 148 1.93 9.18 12.99
N LEU A 149 1.96 10.44 12.54
CA LEU A 149 2.63 11.52 13.26
C LEU A 149 2.01 11.78 14.64
N ASP A 150 0.69 11.58 14.79
CA ASP A 150 -0.01 11.71 16.07
C ASP A 150 0.38 10.61 17.08
N ILE A 151 0.75 9.41 16.61
CA ILE A 151 1.12 8.26 17.46
C ILE A 151 2.65 8.11 17.56
N LEU A 152 3.42 8.91 16.81
CA LEU A 152 4.86 8.77 16.72
C LEU A 152 5.52 8.92 18.11
N PRO A 153 6.38 7.98 18.52
CA PRO A 153 7.14 8.14 19.75
C PRO A 153 8.12 9.30 19.67
N SER A 154 8.35 9.97 20.80
CA SER A 154 9.47 10.89 20.92
C SER A 154 10.78 10.13 20.70
N LEU A 155 11.78 10.81 20.09
CA LEU A 155 13.08 10.23 19.79
C LEU A 155 13.78 9.68 21.05
N ASP A 156 13.52 10.29 22.21
CA ASP A 156 14.04 9.83 23.50
C ASP A 156 13.48 8.46 23.88
N THR A 157 12.20 8.20 23.61
CA THR A 157 11.57 6.89 23.88
C THR A 157 12.16 5.79 22.99
N VAL A 158 12.47 6.11 21.73
CA VAL A 158 13.09 5.14 20.80
C VAL A 158 14.54 4.86 21.20
N ARG A 159 15.25 5.88 21.67
CA ARG A 159 16.63 5.75 22.16
C ARG A 159 16.70 4.89 23.41
N ASP A 160 15.79 5.09 24.36
CA ASP A 160 15.74 4.29 25.60
C ASP A 160 15.35 2.82 25.34
N ALA A 161 14.61 2.55 24.27
CA ALA A 161 14.25 1.20 23.86
C ALA A 161 15.39 0.44 23.14
N LEU A 162 16.44 1.14 22.68
CA LEU A 162 17.61 0.55 22.02
C LEU A 162 18.79 0.50 23.00
N PRO A 163 19.11 -0.65 23.61
CA PRO A 163 20.17 -0.78 24.61
C PRO A 163 21.61 -0.61 24.07
N LEU A 164 21.78 -0.10 22.83
CA LEU A 164 23.04 -0.06 22.10
C LEU A 164 23.76 1.30 22.14
N VAL A 165 23.19 2.33 22.79
CA VAL A 165 23.85 3.63 22.97
C VAL A 165 23.80 4.05 24.44
N GLY A 166 24.56 3.33 25.26
CA GLY A 166 25.10 3.84 26.54
C GLY A 166 26.46 4.49 26.32
#